data_AF-A0A972FV22-F1
#
_entry.id   AF-A0A972FV22-F1
#
_cell.length_a   1.000
_cell.length_b   1.000
_cell.length_c   1.000
_cell.angle_alpha   90.00
_cell.angle_beta   90.00
_cell.angle_gamma   90.00
#
_symmetry.space_group_name_H-M   'P 1'
#
loop_
_entity.id
_entity.type
_entity.pdbx_description
1 polymer ?
#
loop_
_entity_poly.entity_id
_entity_poly.type
_entity_poly.pdbx_seq_one_letter_code
_entity_poly.pdbx_strand_id
1 'polypeptide(L)'
;MSTSLERLLKVDIYDQFLAIVQMNHGKLKKEISVTRDEAVALHAYTKCYPPIYQEINSALRDGKFNHFLIKLIDSALNKLPVYGESEVYRWTVPTLDEQECLEGNLQVTENAYLSTLKAPNQIDMAEHDCWLIKISHLNGRDIALFSDDFSLEIQEVLIPRGSSFFCADERDDSFDLTLQQVA
;
A
#
# COMPACT_ATOMS: atom_id res chain seq x y z
N MET A 1 -13.58 -24.97 2.91
CA MET A 1 -14.70 -24.19 2.34
C MET A 1 -14.23 -22.75 2.24
N SER A 2 -14.20 -22.16 1.05
CA SER A 2 -13.84 -20.75 0.88
C SER A 2 -15.07 -19.90 1.26
N THR A 3 -14.95 -19.11 2.31
CA THR A 3 -15.89 -18.03 2.62
C THR A 3 -15.68 -16.92 1.60
N SER A 4 -16.71 -16.52 0.85
CA SER A 4 -16.63 -15.38 -0.07
C SER A 4 -16.49 -14.08 0.71
N LEU A 5 -15.82 -13.07 0.12
CA LEU A 5 -15.61 -11.77 0.76
C LEU A 5 -16.95 -11.08 1.10
N GLU A 6 -17.94 -11.22 0.23
CA GLU A 6 -19.33 -10.79 0.45
C GLU A 6 -19.94 -11.35 1.76
N ARG A 7 -19.67 -12.63 2.08
CA ARG A 7 -20.14 -13.24 3.33
C ARG A 7 -19.40 -12.71 4.55
N LEU A 8 -18.11 -12.35 4.42
CA LEU A 8 -17.34 -11.75 5.51
C LEU A 8 -17.82 -10.32 5.79
N LEU A 9 -17.95 -9.50 4.74
CA LEU A 9 -18.25 -8.09 4.87
C LEU A 9 -19.75 -7.81 5.16
N LYS A 10 -20.63 -8.81 5.07
CA LYS A 10 -22.08 -8.61 4.88
C LYS A 10 -22.34 -7.91 3.54
N VAL A 11 -23.44 -8.30 2.89
CA VAL A 11 -23.79 -7.88 1.51
C VAL A 11 -23.76 -6.35 1.37
N ASP A 12 -24.35 -5.61 2.31
CA ASP A 12 -24.44 -4.16 2.23
C ASP A 12 -23.07 -3.45 2.22
N ILE A 13 -22.10 -3.92 3.01
CA ILE A 13 -20.75 -3.32 3.06
C ILE A 13 -19.98 -3.68 1.79
N TYR A 14 -20.12 -4.92 1.32
CA TYR A 14 -19.49 -5.36 0.08
C TYR A 14 -19.95 -4.50 -1.11
N ASP A 15 -21.26 -4.31 -1.25
CA ASP A 15 -21.84 -3.51 -2.32
C ASP A 15 -21.45 -2.04 -2.20
N GLN A 16 -21.40 -1.49 -0.98
CA GLN A 16 -20.93 -0.14 -0.72
C GLN A 16 -19.47 0.05 -1.18
N PHE A 17 -18.59 -0.89 -0.82
CA PHE A 17 -17.17 -0.82 -1.18
C PHE A 17 -17.01 -0.91 -2.70
N LEU A 18 -17.72 -1.83 -3.35
CA LEU A 18 -17.69 -1.98 -4.80
C LEU A 18 -18.22 -0.72 -5.51
N ALA A 19 -19.28 -0.09 -4.99
CA ALA A 19 -19.84 1.12 -5.55
C ALA A 19 -18.86 2.30 -5.50
N ILE A 20 -18.07 2.42 -4.42
CA ILE A 20 -17.03 3.47 -4.31
C ILE A 20 -15.96 3.28 -5.39
N VAL A 21 -15.44 2.05 -5.56
CA VAL A 21 -14.45 1.75 -6.60
C VAL A 21 -15.02 2.06 -8.00
N GLN A 22 -16.25 1.63 -8.27
CA GLN A 22 -16.93 1.92 -9.54
C GLN A 22 -17.10 3.42 -9.77
N MET A 23 -17.45 4.18 -8.74
CA MET A 23 -17.56 5.64 -8.82
C MET A 23 -16.21 6.29 -9.15
N ASN A 24 -15.13 5.91 -8.47
CA ASN A 24 -13.79 6.46 -8.71
C ASN A 24 -13.29 6.17 -10.12
N HIS A 25 -13.42 4.93 -10.58
CA HIS A 25 -13.12 4.53 -11.96
C HIS A 25 -14.00 5.27 -12.98
N GLY A 26 -15.29 5.42 -12.69
CA GLY A 26 -16.26 6.14 -13.51
C GLY A 26 -15.91 7.62 -13.69
N LYS A 27 -15.45 8.31 -12.64
CA LYS A 27 -15.00 9.71 -12.69
C LYS A 27 -13.89 9.93 -13.72
N LEU A 28 -12.97 8.97 -13.86
CA LEU A 28 -11.85 9.03 -14.81
C LEU A 28 -12.09 8.25 -16.11
N LYS A 29 -13.26 7.63 -16.30
CA LYS A 29 -13.58 6.75 -17.43
C LYS A 29 -12.53 5.64 -17.64
N LYS A 30 -12.01 5.07 -16.55
CA LYS A 30 -11.05 3.97 -16.57
C LYS A 30 -11.74 2.66 -16.24
N GLU A 31 -11.43 1.60 -16.99
CA GLU A 31 -11.96 0.27 -16.71
C GLU A 31 -11.37 -0.32 -15.42
N ILE A 32 -12.12 -1.21 -14.77
CA ILE A 32 -11.64 -2.00 -13.64
C ILE A 32 -11.05 -3.30 -14.20
N SER A 33 -9.74 -3.48 -14.10
CA SER A 33 -9.02 -4.63 -14.69
C SER A 33 -8.95 -5.86 -13.77
N VAL A 34 -9.47 -5.75 -12.55
CA VAL A 34 -9.50 -6.82 -11.54
C VAL A 34 -10.92 -7.33 -11.31
N THR A 35 -11.06 -8.49 -10.66
CA THR A 35 -12.38 -9.02 -10.28
C THR A 35 -13.04 -8.16 -9.20
N ARG A 36 -14.35 -8.34 -8.99
CA ARG A 36 -15.10 -7.62 -7.95
C ARG A 36 -14.51 -7.86 -6.55
N ASP A 37 -14.18 -9.10 -6.21
CA ASP A 37 -13.60 -9.44 -4.91
C ASP A 37 -12.21 -8.83 -4.72
N GLU A 38 -11.38 -8.79 -5.78
CA GLU A 38 -10.08 -8.12 -5.76
C GLU A 38 -10.22 -6.60 -5.57
N ALA A 39 -11.17 -5.98 -6.28
CA ALA A 39 -11.44 -4.55 -6.15
C ALA A 39 -11.90 -4.19 -4.72
N VAL A 40 -12.82 -4.98 -4.15
CA VAL A 40 -13.30 -4.79 -2.78
C VAL A 40 -12.18 -5.04 -1.76
N ALA A 41 -11.31 -6.04 -1.99
CA ALA A 41 -10.18 -6.31 -1.11
C ALA A 41 -9.15 -5.17 -1.11
N LEU A 42 -8.84 -4.59 -2.28
CA LEU A 42 -7.98 -3.40 -2.38
C LEU A 42 -8.61 -2.21 -1.64
N HIS A 43 -9.89 -1.93 -1.88
CA HIS A 43 -10.58 -0.84 -1.19
C HIS A 43 -10.62 -1.04 0.32
N ALA A 44 -10.92 -2.25 0.78
CA ALA A 44 -10.90 -2.59 2.20
C ALA A 44 -9.51 -2.37 2.83
N TYR A 45 -8.43 -2.68 2.11
CA TYR A 45 -7.08 -2.42 2.56
C TYR A 45 -6.84 -0.91 2.78
N THR A 46 -7.33 -0.05 1.89
CA THR A 46 -7.14 1.41 2.00
C THR A 46 -8.00 2.11 3.07
N LYS A 47 -8.87 1.39 3.78
CA LYS A 47 -9.75 1.99 4.81
C LYS A 47 -8.95 2.53 5.99
N CYS A 48 -9.22 3.77 6.37
CA CYS A 48 -8.70 4.36 7.61
C CYS A 48 -9.52 3.95 8.86
N TYR A 49 -10.82 3.65 8.71
CA TYR A 49 -11.66 3.22 9.82
C TYR A 49 -12.73 2.19 9.40
N PRO A 50 -12.73 0.97 9.98
CA PRO A 50 -11.64 0.41 10.77
C PRO A 50 -10.36 0.24 9.91
N PRO A 51 -9.15 0.38 10.49
CA PRO A 51 -7.89 0.33 9.75
C PRO A 51 -7.47 -1.12 9.41
N ILE A 52 -8.19 -1.75 8.48
CA ILE A 52 -8.01 -3.18 8.11
C ILE A 52 -6.57 -3.47 7.66
N TYR A 53 -5.87 -2.51 7.03
CA TYR A 53 -4.47 -2.67 6.65
C TYR A 53 -3.55 -2.99 7.85
N GLN A 54 -3.83 -2.48 9.05
CA GLN A 54 -3.00 -2.75 10.23
C GLN A 54 -3.03 -4.22 10.60
N GLU A 55 -4.23 -4.83 10.60
CA GLU A 55 -4.39 -6.26 10.87
C GLU A 55 -3.71 -7.11 9.78
N ILE A 56 -3.89 -6.75 8.50
CA ILE A 56 -3.28 -7.46 7.38
C ILE A 56 -1.75 -7.40 7.45
N ASN A 57 -1.19 -6.21 7.63
CA ASN A 57 0.26 -6.01 7.65
C ASN A 57 0.89 -6.61 8.91
N SER A 58 0.22 -6.56 10.06
CA SER A 58 0.70 -7.25 11.27
C SER A 58 0.68 -8.77 11.09
N ALA A 59 -0.39 -9.33 10.52
CA ALA A 59 -0.47 -10.75 10.22
C ALA A 59 0.63 -11.20 9.24
N LEU A 60 0.94 -10.39 8.22
CA LEU A 60 2.02 -10.66 7.29
C LEU A 60 3.40 -10.68 7.97
N ARG A 61 3.68 -9.70 8.84
CA ARG A 61 4.93 -9.64 9.63
C ARG A 61 5.04 -10.80 10.63
N ASP A 62 3.91 -11.27 11.17
CA ASP A 62 3.82 -12.48 12.01
C ASP A 62 3.98 -13.80 11.21
N GLY A 63 4.12 -13.76 9.89
CA GLY A 63 4.23 -14.96 9.04
C GLY A 63 2.89 -15.65 8.76
N LYS A 64 1.74 -14.98 8.98
CA LYS A 64 0.39 -15.52 8.76
C LYS A 64 -0.11 -15.22 7.34
N PHE A 65 0.44 -15.93 6.36
CA PHE A 65 0.16 -15.67 4.94
C PHE A 65 -1.17 -16.23 4.40
N ASN A 66 -1.84 -17.10 5.16
CA ASN A 66 -2.98 -17.88 4.66
C ASN A 66 -4.33 -17.14 4.69
N HIS A 67 -4.36 -15.86 5.04
CA HIS A 67 -5.59 -15.08 5.04
C HIS A 67 -6.10 -14.87 3.60
N PHE A 68 -7.40 -15.07 3.38
CA PHE A 68 -7.96 -15.01 2.02
C PHE A 68 -7.90 -13.58 1.42
N LEU A 69 -8.02 -12.53 2.25
CA LEU A 69 -7.80 -11.13 1.80
C LEU A 69 -6.39 -10.93 1.23
N ILE A 70 -5.36 -11.52 1.86
CA ILE A 70 -3.98 -11.43 1.37
C ILE A 70 -3.91 -12.03 -0.04
N LYS A 71 -4.53 -13.18 -0.28
CA LYS A 71 -4.56 -13.83 -1.60
C LYS A 71 -5.26 -12.98 -2.66
N LEU A 72 -6.35 -12.30 -2.29
CA LEU A 72 -7.06 -11.39 -3.19
C LEU A 72 -6.21 -10.16 -3.53
N ILE A 73 -5.57 -9.55 -2.53
CA ILE A 73 -4.69 -8.39 -2.74
C ILE A 73 -3.48 -8.79 -3.60
N ASP A 74 -2.79 -9.89 -3.28
CA ASP A 74 -1.67 -10.42 -4.09
C ASP A 74 -2.10 -10.65 -5.55
N SER A 75 -3.27 -11.27 -5.76
CA SER A 75 -3.82 -11.53 -7.10
C SER A 75 -4.15 -10.22 -7.84
N ALA A 76 -4.72 -9.23 -7.15
CA ALA A 76 -5.01 -7.92 -7.71
C ALA A 76 -3.73 -7.19 -8.13
N LEU A 77 -2.72 -7.13 -7.26
CA LEU A 77 -1.44 -6.47 -7.54
C LEU A 77 -0.70 -7.11 -8.73
N ASN A 78 -0.84 -8.41 -8.95
CA ASN A 78 -0.27 -9.08 -10.12
C ASN A 78 -0.96 -8.70 -11.44
N LYS A 79 -2.20 -8.22 -11.41
CA LYS A 79 -2.98 -7.82 -12.59
C LYS A 79 -2.92 -6.32 -12.88
N LEU A 80 -2.67 -5.51 -11.84
CA LEU A 80 -2.57 -4.07 -11.99
C LEU A 80 -1.27 -3.67 -12.69
N PRO A 81 -1.28 -2.58 -13.48
CA PRO A 81 -0.07 -2.06 -14.09
C PRO A 81 0.90 -1.57 -13.01
N VAL A 82 2.19 -1.67 -13.31
CA VAL A 82 3.23 -1.02 -12.51
C VAL A 82 3.02 0.50 -12.61
N TYR A 83 3.13 1.20 -11.47
CA TYR A 83 3.15 2.65 -11.48
C TYR A 83 4.34 3.15 -12.33
N GLY A 84 4.07 4.11 -13.20
CA GLY A 84 5.00 4.45 -14.29
C GLY A 84 6.18 5.32 -13.88
N GLU A 85 6.05 6.07 -12.78
CA GLU A 85 7.17 6.82 -12.21
C GLU A 85 8.00 5.90 -11.32
N SER A 86 9.27 6.25 -11.11
CA SER A 86 10.20 5.43 -10.33
C SER A 86 10.17 5.71 -8.84
N GLU A 87 9.58 6.83 -8.43
CA GLU A 87 9.65 7.35 -7.07
C GLU A 87 8.27 7.38 -6.42
N VAL A 88 8.21 6.97 -5.16
CA VAL A 88 7.03 7.09 -4.29
C VAL A 88 7.45 7.52 -2.89
N TYR A 89 6.50 8.02 -2.13
CA TYR A 89 6.74 8.67 -0.85
C TYR A 89 5.93 8.01 0.26
N ARG A 90 6.48 7.95 1.47
CA ARG A 90 5.79 7.34 2.60
C ARG A 90 6.11 8.07 3.88
N TRP A 91 5.06 8.41 4.61
CA TRP A 91 5.16 8.76 6.03
C TRP A 91 5.16 7.48 6.86
N THR A 92 6.16 7.30 7.72
CA THR A 92 6.20 6.14 8.62
C THR A 92 6.94 6.49 9.89
N VAL A 93 6.54 5.87 10.99
CA VAL A 93 7.39 5.78 12.18
C VAL A 93 8.31 4.58 11.95
N PRO A 94 9.62 4.78 11.69
CA PRO A 94 10.54 3.67 11.51
C PRO A 94 10.69 2.90 12.84
N THR A 95 10.91 1.60 12.75
CA THR A 95 11.30 0.79 13.93
C THR A 95 12.80 0.88 14.18
N LEU A 96 13.27 0.67 15.42
CA LEU A 96 14.69 0.69 15.75
C LEU A 96 15.51 -0.27 14.86
N ASP A 97 14.97 -1.46 14.58
CA ASP A 97 15.61 -2.46 13.71
C ASP A 97 15.78 -1.95 12.27
N GLU A 98 14.80 -1.19 11.74
CA GLU A 98 14.92 -0.56 10.42
C GLU A 98 15.96 0.57 10.48
N GLN A 99 15.92 1.41 11.51
CA GLN A 99 16.88 2.52 11.66
C GLN A 99 18.32 2.01 11.71
N GLU A 100 18.61 1.00 12.54
CA GLU A 100 19.95 0.41 12.67
C GLU A 100 20.39 -0.29 11.37
N CYS A 101 19.49 -1.02 10.70
CA CYS A 101 19.79 -1.64 9.42
C CYS A 101 20.12 -0.58 8.34
N LEU A 102 19.37 0.52 8.32
CA LEU A 102 19.52 1.57 7.33
C LEU A 102 20.79 2.41 7.55
N GLU A 103 21.15 2.69 8.81
CA GLU A 103 22.44 3.31 9.17
C GLU A 103 23.64 2.41 8.81
N GLY A 104 23.46 1.09 8.89
CA GLY A 104 24.48 0.10 8.54
C GLY A 104 24.58 -0.24 7.04
N ASN A 105 23.80 0.42 6.17
CA ASN A 105 23.65 0.07 4.75
C ASN A 105 23.29 -1.42 4.52
N LEU A 106 22.47 -1.97 5.42
CA LEU A 106 21.98 -3.33 5.36
C LEU A 106 20.66 -3.39 4.59
N GLN A 107 20.45 -4.51 3.89
CA GLN A 107 19.21 -4.78 3.20
C GLN A 107 18.10 -5.09 4.21
N VAL A 108 17.00 -4.33 4.14
CA VAL A 108 15.78 -4.56 4.93
C VAL A 108 14.73 -5.22 4.04
N THR A 109 14.06 -6.25 4.54
CA THR A 109 12.95 -6.90 3.83
C THR A 109 11.64 -6.67 4.58
N GLU A 110 10.68 -6.04 3.91
CA GLU A 110 9.34 -5.84 4.45
C GLU A 110 8.43 -6.99 4.01
N ASN A 111 7.96 -7.76 4.98
CA ASN A 111 7.09 -8.91 4.77
C ASN A 111 5.61 -8.51 4.56
N ALA A 112 5.25 -7.28 4.89
CA ALA A 112 3.94 -6.69 4.65
C ALA A 112 3.88 -5.88 3.33
N TYR A 113 2.70 -5.40 2.97
CA TYR A 113 2.58 -4.42 1.88
C TYR A 113 3.05 -3.04 2.36
N LEU A 114 3.63 -2.27 1.45
CA LEU A 114 4.07 -0.90 1.74
C LEU A 114 3.18 0.11 1.04
N SER A 115 2.28 0.75 1.81
CA SER A 115 1.46 1.87 1.31
C SER A 115 2.33 3.11 1.10
N THR A 116 2.24 3.70 -0.08
CA THR A 116 3.03 4.87 -0.49
C THR A 116 2.16 5.82 -1.30
N LEU A 117 2.65 7.02 -1.56
CA LEU A 117 1.96 8.09 -2.26
C LEU A 117 2.77 8.49 -3.49
N LYS A 118 2.09 8.97 -4.53
CA LYS A 118 2.74 9.48 -5.76
C LYS A 118 3.48 10.80 -5.56
N ALA A 119 3.12 11.57 -4.54
CA ALA A 119 3.73 12.85 -4.22
C ALA A 119 3.95 12.98 -2.72
N PRO A 120 4.99 13.70 -2.26
CA PRO A 120 5.12 14.03 -0.86
C PRO A 120 4.04 15.04 -0.51
N ASN A 121 3.09 14.64 0.32
CA ASN A 121 2.08 15.53 0.89
C ASN A 121 2.45 15.89 2.33
N GLN A 122 1.94 17.01 2.83
CA GLN A 122 1.93 17.27 4.27
C GLN A 122 0.73 16.51 4.84
N ILE A 123 0.98 15.40 5.54
CA ILE A 123 -0.08 14.75 6.31
C ILE A 123 -0.15 15.48 7.64
N ASP A 124 -1.12 16.38 7.80
CA ASP A 124 -1.36 17.12 9.04
C ASP A 124 -1.67 16.21 10.26
N MET A 125 -1.89 14.90 10.00
CA MET A 125 -2.15 13.86 11.00
C MET A 125 -0.96 12.90 11.22
N ALA A 126 0.22 13.17 10.65
CA ALA A 126 1.40 12.38 10.95
C ALA A 126 1.82 12.62 12.42
N GLU A 127 2.15 11.54 13.14
CA GLU A 127 2.71 11.64 14.49
C GLU A 127 4.00 12.48 14.47
N HIS A 128 4.33 13.14 15.57
CA HIS A 128 5.51 14.03 15.65
C HIS A 128 6.84 13.35 15.29
N ASP A 129 6.90 12.02 15.37
CA ASP A 129 8.08 11.21 15.10
C ASP A 129 8.04 10.51 13.72
N CYS A 130 7.08 10.86 12.85
CA CYS A 130 7.00 10.31 11.51
C CYS A 130 8.12 10.85 10.61
N TRP A 131 8.79 9.93 9.92
CA TRP A 131 9.74 10.24 8.86
C TRP A 131 9.03 10.28 7.52
N LEU A 132 9.42 11.24 6.68
CA LEU A 132 9.09 11.26 5.27
C LEU A 132 10.20 10.53 4.50
N ILE A 133 9.84 9.38 3.94
CA ILE A 133 10.75 8.52 3.19
C ILE A 133 10.44 8.66 1.70
N LYS A 134 11.51 8.82 0.90
CA LYS A 134 11.49 8.70 -0.56
C LYS A 134 11.94 7.29 -0.96
N ILE A 135 11.22 6.63 -1.85
CA ILE A 135 11.49 5.24 -2.24
C ILE A 135 11.57 5.14 -3.77
N SER A 136 12.73 4.71 -4.28
CA SER A 136 12.86 4.25 -5.67
C SER A 136 12.32 2.82 -5.77
N HIS A 137 11.15 2.65 -6.38
CA HIS A 137 10.49 1.35 -6.48
C HIS A 137 10.66 0.72 -7.87
N LEU A 138 10.56 -0.61 -7.93
CA LEU A 138 10.59 -1.40 -9.15
C LEU A 138 9.20 -1.92 -9.52
N ASN A 139 8.35 -2.18 -8.52
CA ASN A 139 7.09 -2.90 -8.73
C ASN A 139 5.89 -2.34 -7.93
N GLY A 140 5.92 -1.07 -7.51
CA GLY A 140 4.74 -0.39 -6.98
C GLY A 140 3.55 -0.45 -7.94
N ARG A 141 2.34 -0.65 -7.42
CA ARG A 141 1.08 -0.70 -8.20
C ARG A 141 0.21 0.50 -7.88
N ASP A 142 -0.25 1.19 -8.91
CA ASP A 142 -1.20 2.31 -8.74
C ASP A 142 -2.55 1.76 -8.27
N ILE A 143 -2.90 2.05 -7.01
CA ILE A 143 -4.17 1.64 -6.41
C ILE A 143 -5.07 2.84 -6.08
N ALA A 144 -4.73 4.05 -6.54
CA ALA A 144 -5.43 5.28 -6.17
C ALA A 144 -6.95 5.22 -6.44
N LEU A 145 -7.37 4.55 -7.52
CA LEU A 145 -8.80 4.43 -7.86
C LEU A 145 -9.57 3.43 -7.01
N PHE A 146 -8.85 2.55 -6.30
CA PHE A 146 -9.44 1.63 -5.34
C PHE A 146 -9.50 2.24 -3.94
N SER A 147 -8.77 3.33 -3.70
CA SER A 147 -8.65 3.93 -2.38
C SER A 147 -9.97 4.48 -1.85
N ASP A 148 -10.15 4.39 -0.52
CA ASP A 148 -11.22 5.05 0.22
C ASP A 148 -11.14 6.57 0.11
N ASP A 149 -9.92 7.10 0.08
CA ASP A 149 -9.65 8.50 -0.18
C ASP A 149 -9.04 8.68 -1.57
N PHE A 150 -9.91 8.91 -2.55
CA PHE A 150 -9.53 9.27 -3.92
C PHE A 150 -9.39 10.80 -4.12
N SER A 151 -8.74 11.47 -3.18
CA SER A 151 -8.29 12.86 -3.31
C SER A 151 -6.98 12.96 -4.09
N LEU A 152 -6.64 14.18 -4.52
CA LEU A 152 -5.35 14.46 -5.15
C LEU A 152 -4.16 14.29 -4.19
N GLU A 153 -4.43 14.32 -2.88
CA GLU A 153 -3.39 14.29 -1.85
C GLU A 153 -2.92 12.87 -1.52
N ILE A 154 -3.80 11.87 -1.57
CA ILE A 154 -3.44 10.49 -1.22
C ILE A 154 -2.84 9.74 -2.41
N GLN A 155 -3.54 9.66 -3.55
CA GLN A 155 -3.06 9.03 -4.78
C GLN A 155 -2.16 7.79 -4.54
N GLU A 156 -2.71 6.76 -3.88
CA GLU A 156 -1.90 5.68 -3.30
C GLU A 156 -1.26 4.74 -4.34
N VAL A 157 -0.01 4.35 -4.07
CA VAL A 157 0.73 3.28 -4.74
C VAL A 157 1.08 2.23 -3.69
N LEU A 158 0.79 0.96 -3.97
CA LEU A 158 1.07 -0.14 -3.06
C LEU A 158 2.24 -0.97 -3.58
N ILE A 159 3.31 -1.06 -2.78
CA ILE A 159 4.43 -1.96 -3.08
C ILE A 159 4.09 -3.36 -2.53
N PRO A 160 4.21 -4.41 -3.36
CA PRO A 160 3.96 -5.79 -2.94
C PRO A 160 4.81 -6.22 -1.75
N ARG A 161 4.26 -7.15 -0.96
CA ARG A 161 4.95 -7.76 0.17
C ARG A 161 6.18 -8.58 -0.22
N GLY A 162 7.11 -8.72 0.71
CA GLY A 162 8.38 -9.41 0.49
C GLY A 162 9.38 -8.58 -0.30
N SER A 163 9.14 -7.27 -0.42
CA SER A 163 10.04 -6.35 -1.10
C SER A 163 11.21 -6.00 -0.19
N SER A 164 12.40 -5.92 -0.77
CA SER A 164 13.63 -5.55 -0.06
C SER A 164 14.14 -4.20 -0.49
N PHE A 165 14.79 -3.49 0.43
CA PHE A 165 15.27 -2.13 0.25
C PHE A 165 16.65 -1.96 0.89
N PHE A 166 17.43 -1.01 0.37
CA PHE A 166 18.63 -0.48 1.02
C PHE A 166 18.53 1.04 1.12
N CYS A 167 19.30 1.63 2.05
CA CYS A 167 19.46 3.07 2.15
C CYS A 167 20.30 3.55 0.95
N ALA A 168 19.78 4.49 0.16
CA ALA A 168 20.53 5.05 -0.95
C ALA A 168 21.62 6.01 -0.44
N ASP A 169 22.80 5.96 -1.06
CA ASP A 169 23.93 6.84 -0.70
C ASP A 169 23.65 8.32 -1.04
N GLU A 170 22.71 8.58 -1.96
CA GLU A 170 22.31 9.95 -2.34
C GLU A 170 21.41 10.56 -1.26
N ARG A 171 21.98 11.49 -0.51
CA ARG A 171 21.27 12.27 0.51
C ARG A 171 20.46 13.39 -0.17
N ASP A 172 19.15 13.37 0.04
CA ASP A 172 18.24 14.46 -0.27
C ASP A 172 17.72 15.04 1.05
N ASP A 173 18.16 16.26 1.38
CA ASP A 173 17.83 16.91 2.67
C ASP A 173 16.34 17.27 2.82
N SER A 174 15.53 17.06 1.78
CA SER A 174 14.07 17.22 1.82
C SER A 174 13.36 16.02 2.45
N PHE A 175 14.07 14.90 2.63
CA PHE A 175 13.54 13.63 3.11
C PHE A 175 14.40 13.12 4.28
N ASP A 176 13.77 12.47 5.26
CA ASP A 176 14.49 11.85 6.36
C ASP A 176 15.32 10.66 5.88
N LEU A 177 14.83 9.98 4.83
CA LEU A 177 15.49 8.81 4.26
C LEU A 177 15.18 8.63 2.77
N THR A 178 16.17 8.17 2.01
CA THR A 178 15.99 7.70 0.64
C THR A 178 16.27 6.20 0.58
N LEU A 179 15.31 5.43 0.07
CA LEU A 179 15.40 3.99 -0.11
C LEU A 179 15.43 3.61 -1.58
N GLN A 180 16.10 2.51 -1.89
CA GLN A 180 16.04 1.88 -3.20
C GLN A 180 15.62 0.43 -3.08
N GLN A 181 14.59 0.04 -3.85
CA GLN A 181 14.11 -1.33 -3.89
C GLN A 181 15.06 -2.23 -4.67
N VAL A 182 15.28 -3.44 -4.15
CA VAL A 182 16.10 -4.49 -4.76
C VAL A 182 15.21 -5.42 -5.60
N ALA A 183 15.74 -5.87 -6.75
CA ALA A 183 15.07 -6.79 -7.67
C ALA A 183 15.07 -8.24 -7.16
#